data_AF-A0A034W2Q9-F1
#
_entry.id   AF-A0A034W2Q9-F1
#
_cell.length_a   1.000
_cell.length_b   1.000
_cell.length_c   1.000
_cell.angle_alpha   90.00
_cell.angle_beta   90.00
_cell.angle_gamma   90.00
#
_symmetry.space_group_name_H-M   'P 1'
#
loop_
_entity.id
_entity.type
_entity.pdbx_description
1 polymer ?
#
loop_
_entity_poly.entity_id
_entity_poly.type
_entity_poly.pdbx_seq_one_letter_code
_entity_poly.pdbx_strand_id
1 'polypeptide(L)'
;MQLTLINFFKKTVPGHIFRGKRRLIKPVSKRAIETLRRDYERQEQNMLWLRHPYLTVEESSGHAKELGKTEAKLAMWNDRRTLTKMKPHITIEERLAHLKVKEAWD
;
A
#
# COMPACT_ATOMS: atom_id res chain seq x y z
N MET A 1 -22.92 37.56 -18.35
CA MET A 1 -23.37 36.23 -17.90
C MET A 1 -23.27 35.20 -19.03
N GLN A 2 -22.07 34.83 -19.47
CA GLN A 2 -21.89 33.87 -20.58
C GLN A 2 -21.55 32.44 -20.10
N LEU A 3 -21.21 32.27 -18.81
CA LEU A 3 -20.88 30.97 -18.21
C LEU A 3 -22.11 30.10 -17.88
N THR A 4 -23.31 30.69 -17.84
CA THR A 4 -24.56 29.97 -17.51
C THR A 4 -25.14 29.20 -18.71
N LEU A 5 -24.88 29.65 -19.95
CA LEU A 5 -25.36 29.01 -21.18
C LEU A 5 -24.79 27.59 -21.38
N ILE A 6 -23.52 27.38 -21.05
CA ILE A 6 -22.85 26.06 -21.16
C ILE A 6 -23.51 25.01 -20.25
N ASN A 7 -24.11 25.42 -19.13
CA ASN A 7 -24.79 24.50 -18.21
C ASN A 7 -26.17 24.04 -18.72
N PHE A 8 -26.82 24.79 -19.60
CA PHE A 8 -28.10 24.38 -20.22
C PHE A 8 -27.92 23.26 -21.26
N PHE A 9 -26.74 23.16 -21.89
CA PHE A 9 -26.46 22.13 -22.90
C PHE A 9 -25.93 20.81 -22.30
N LYS A 10 -25.65 20.77 -21.00
CA LYS A 10 -25.23 19.54 -20.32
C LYS A 10 -26.47 18.75 -19.88
N LYS A 11 -26.83 17.72 -20.65
CA LYS A 11 -27.76 16.67 -20.20
C LYS A 11 -27.09 15.78 -19.15
N THR A 12 -26.82 16.33 -17.97
CA THR A 12 -26.24 15.61 -16.84
C THR A 12 -27.26 15.36 -15.75
N VAL A 13 -26.99 14.36 -14.92
CA VAL A 13 -27.80 14.01 -13.76
C VAL A 13 -27.84 15.19 -12.78
N PRO A 14 -29.01 15.55 -12.19
CA PRO A 14 -29.06 16.58 -11.17
C PRO A 14 -28.35 16.12 -9.90
N GLY A 15 -27.39 16.91 -9.41
CA GLY A 15 -26.62 16.60 -8.20
C GLY A 15 -25.49 15.60 -8.44
N HIS A 16 -25.20 14.74 -7.45
CA HIS A 16 -24.06 13.82 -7.51
C HIS A 16 -24.28 12.67 -8.51
N ILE A 17 -23.38 12.52 -9.49
CA ILE A 17 -23.55 11.65 -10.66
C ILE A 17 -23.83 10.17 -10.31
N PHE A 18 -23.12 9.61 -9.34
CA PHE A 18 -23.21 8.17 -8.98
C PHE A 18 -24.04 7.87 -7.72
N ARG A 19 -24.77 8.85 -7.17
CA ARG A 19 -25.47 8.70 -5.88
C ARG A 19 -26.86 9.34 -5.94
N GLY A 20 -27.77 8.96 -5.03
CA GLY A 20 -29.12 9.51 -4.96
C GLY A 20 -30.14 8.87 -5.93
N LYS A 21 -31.34 9.46 -5.99
CA LYS A 21 -32.51 8.92 -6.72
C LYS A 21 -32.33 8.95 -8.24
N ARG A 22 -31.79 10.05 -8.78
CA ARG A 22 -31.47 10.20 -10.20
C ARG A 22 -29.95 10.09 -10.27
N ARG A 23 -29.43 9.01 -10.87
CA ARG A 23 -27.99 8.70 -10.98
C ARG A 23 -27.67 8.14 -12.35
N LEU A 24 -26.42 8.29 -12.78
CA LEU A 24 -25.92 7.64 -13.99
C LEU A 24 -25.64 6.17 -13.66
N ILE A 25 -26.48 5.28 -14.19
CA ILE A 25 -26.30 3.85 -14.03
C ILE A 25 -25.41 3.36 -15.18
N LYS A 26 -24.22 2.86 -14.84
CA LYS A 26 -23.36 2.19 -15.82
C LYS A 26 -23.95 0.80 -16.10
N PRO A 27 -24.34 0.48 -17.34
CA PRO A 27 -24.82 -0.87 -17.66
C PRO A 27 -23.68 -1.88 -17.57
N VAL A 28 -24.02 -3.11 -17.20
CA VAL A 28 -23.04 -4.20 -17.14
C VAL A 28 -22.66 -4.60 -18.56
N SER A 29 -21.40 -4.40 -18.92
CA SER A 29 -20.88 -4.82 -20.23
C SER A 29 -20.64 -6.34 -20.27
N LYS A 30 -20.76 -6.97 -21.43
CA LYS A 30 -20.45 -8.41 -21.63
C LYS A 30 -19.04 -8.76 -21.15
N ARG A 31 -18.04 -7.91 -21.45
CA ARG A 31 -16.65 -8.08 -20.99
C ARG A 31 -16.54 -8.15 -19.46
N ALA A 32 -17.31 -7.35 -18.74
CA ALA A 32 -17.30 -7.37 -17.27
C ALA A 32 -17.83 -8.70 -16.72
N ILE A 33 -18.83 -9.29 -17.38
CA ILE A 33 -19.37 -10.61 -17.02
C ILE A 33 -18.31 -11.70 -17.28
N GLU A 34 -17.65 -11.65 -18.44
CA GLU A 34 -16.59 -12.60 -18.78
C GLU A 34 -15.40 -12.54 -17.82
N THR A 35 -14.96 -11.34 -17.44
CA THR A 35 -13.89 -11.18 -16.43
C THR A 35 -14.31 -11.78 -15.09
N LEU A 36 -15.52 -11.48 -14.63
CA LEU A 36 -16.03 -12.00 -13.37
C LEU A 36 -16.15 -13.53 -13.38
N ARG A 37 -16.55 -14.12 -14.51
CA ARG A 37 -16.57 -15.58 -14.68
C ARG A 37 -15.17 -16.20 -14.55
N ARG A 38 -14.17 -15.63 -15.24
CA ARG A 38 -12.77 -16.09 -15.14
C ARG A 38 -12.22 -15.95 -13.72
N ASP A 39 -12.62 -14.90 -13.01
CA ASP A 39 -12.22 -14.69 -11.62
C ASP A 39 -12.78 -15.79 -10.71
N TYR A 40 -14.04 -16.19 -10.91
CA TYR A 40 -14.64 -17.30 -10.19
C TYR A 40 -13.99 -18.65 -10.52
N GLU A 41 -13.71 -18.92 -11.79
CA GLU A 41 -13.00 -20.14 -12.19
C GLU A 41 -11.61 -20.23 -11.52
N ARG A 42 -10.87 -19.12 -11.44
CA ARG A 42 -9.59 -19.06 -10.71
C ARG A 42 -9.75 -19.24 -9.20
N GLN A 43 -10.77 -18.62 -8.61
CA GLN A 43 -11.05 -18.76 -7.18
C GLN A 43 -11.41 -20.20 -6.83
N GLU A 44 -12.23 -20.87 -7.64
CA GLU A 44 -12.58 -22.27 -7.44
C GLU A 44 -11.35 -23.18 -7.48
N GLN A 45 -10.45 -22.98 -8.46
CA GLN A 45 -9.18 -23.71 -8.52
C GLN A 45 -8.32 -23.48 -7.26
N ASN A 46 -8.19 -22.23 -6.83
CA ASN A 46 -7.45 -21.91 -5.60
C ASN A 46 -8.09 -22.55 -4.36
N MET A 47 -9.41 -22.58 -4.28
CA MET A 47 -10.12 -23.21 -3.17
C MET A 47 -9.88 -24.73 -3.13
N LEU A 48 -9.82 -25.38 -4.29
CA LEU A 48 -9.48 -26.81 -4.35
C LEU A 48 -8.07 -27.08 -3.81
N TRP A 49 -7.09 -26.26 -4.17
CA TRP A 49 -5.72 -26.40 -3.65
C TRP A 49 -5.62 -26.12 -2.15
N LEU A 50 -6.31 -25.10 -1.65
CA LEU A 50 -6.25 -24.72 -0.24
C LEU A 50 -7.04 -25.65 0.70
N ARG A 51 -7.94 -26.47 0.16
CA ARG A 51 -8.73 -27.44 0.96
C ARG A 51 -7.93 -28.62 1.49
N HIS A 52 -6.77 -28.93 0.89
CA HIS A 52 -5.98 -30.10 1.24
C HIS A 52 -4.62 -29.68 1.83
N PRO A 53 -4.58 -29.26 3.10
CA PRO A 53 -3.33 -28.90 3.76
C PRO A 53 -2.44 -30.13 3.94
N TYR A 54 -1.13 -29.92 3.87
CA TYR A 54 -0.13 -30.98 4.07
C TYR A 54 0.07 -31.34 5.54
N LEU A 55 0.04 -30.34 6.43
CA LEU A 55 0.16 -30.52 7.89
C LEU A 55 -1.14 -30.17 8.57
N THR A 56 -1.45 -30.89 9.64
CA THR A 56 -2.48 -30.51 10.59
C THR A 56 -2.04 -29.31 11.43
N VAL A 57 -3.00 -28.66 12.09
CA VAL A 57 -2.71 -27.49 12.95
C VAL A 57 -1.78 -27.87 14.10
N GLU A 58 -1.94 -29.09 14.64
CA GLU A 58 -1.12 -29.60 15.72
C GLU A 58 0.33 -29.83 15.28
N GLU A 59 0.54 -30.47 14.12
CA GLU A 59 1.87 -30.69 13.53
C GLU A 59 2.57 -29.38 13.12
N SER A 60 1.78 -28.39 12.68
CA SER A 60 2.30 -27.07 12.35
C SER A 60 2.65 -26.25 13.61
N SER A 61 2.32 -26.69 14.82
CA SER A 61 2.69 -25.96 16.02
C SER A 61 4.19 -26.08 16.29
N GLY A 62 4.91 -24.96 16.29
CA GLY A 62 6.33 -24.91 16.66
C GLY A 62 7.34 -25.40 15.61
N HIS A 63 6.90 -25.96 14.47
CA HIS A 63 7.78 -26.51 13.42
C HIS A 63 8.85 -25.53 12.88
N ALA A 64 8.57 -24.22 12.92
CA ALA A 64 9.47 -23.17 12.41
C ALA A 64 10.13 -22.35 13.53
N LYS A 65 10.05 -22.76 14.80
CA LYS A 65 10.55 -21.99 15.94
C LYS A 65 12.08 -21.88 15.93
N GLU A 66 12.76 -22.98 15.64
CA GLU A 66 14.23 -23.04 15.57
C GLU A 66 14.80 -22.18 14.44
N LEU A 67 14.00 -21.88 13.42
CA LEU A 67 14.42 -21.07 12.28
C LEU A 67 14.65 -19.59 12.66
N GLY A 68 14.22 -19.14 13.86
CA GLY A 68 14.55 -17.83 14.42
C GLY A 68 14.06 -16.61 13.62
N LYS A 69 13.30 -16.80 12.54
CA LYS A 69 12.89 -15.72 11.61
C LYS A 69 12.05 -14.65 12.28
N THR A 70 11.22 -15.03 13.24
CA THR A 70 10.39 -14.10 14.03
C THR A 70 11.26 -13.20 14.90
N GLU A 71 12.23 -13.78 15.59
CA GLU A 71 13.18 -13.08 16.46
C GLU A 71 14.08 -12.14 15.65
N ALA A 72 14.62 -12.61 14.53
CA ALA A 72 15.44 -11.79 13.63
C ALA A 72 14.65 -10.59 13.08
N LYS A 73 13.37 -10.78 12.72
CA LYS A 73 12.50 -9.68 12.27
C LYS A 73 12.21 -8.68 13.39
N LEU A 74 11.99 -9.15 14.60
CA LEU A 74 11.76 -8.31 15.78
C LEU A 74 13.01 -7.50 16.13
N ALA A 75 14.19 -8.14 16.13
CA ALA A 75 15.48 -7.48 16.33
C ALA A 75 15.70 -6.38 15.27
N MET A 76 15.56 -6.70 13.98
CA MET A 76 15.70 -5.73 12.89
C MET A 76 14.76 -4.52 13.07
N TRP A 77 13.52 -4.77 13.49
CA TRP A 77 12.54 -3.69 13.69
C TRP A 77 12.86 -2.83 14.92
N ASN A 78 13.31 -3.44 16.01
CA ASN A 78 13.78 -2.75 17.21
C ASN A 78 15.02 -1.91 16.90
N ASP A 79 16.00 -2.48 16.19
CA ASP A 79 17.22 -1.79 15.79
C ASP A 79 16.89 -0.62 14.87
N ARG A 80 16.04 -0.81 13.87
CA ARG A 80 15.60 0.27 12.98
C ARG A 80 14.86 1.38 13.74
N ARG A 81 13.97 1.03 14.67
CA ARG A 81 13.28 2.02 15.52
C ARG A 81 14.23 2.76 16.44
N THR A 82 15.26 2.08 16.94
CA THR A 82 16.25 2.67 17.84
C THR A 82 17.18 3.61 17.07
N LEU A 83 17.70 3.15 15.93
CA LEU A 83 18.57 3.90 15.03
C LEU A 83 17.87 5.15 14.46
N THR A 84 16.60 5.06 14.10
CA THR A 84 15.83 6.20 13.57
C THR A 84 15.48 7.25 14.62
N LYS A 85 15.38 6.85 15.90
CA LYS A 85 15.13 7.78 17.01
C LYS A 85 16.39 8.48 17.50
N MET A 86 17.55 7.83 17.35
CA MET A 86 18.83 8.39 17.76
C MET A 86 19.28 9.43 16.74
N LYS A 87 19.58 10.64 17.21
CA LYS A 87 20.22 11.66 16.35
C LYS A 87 21.64 11.17 16.00
N PRO A 88 22.15 11.46 14.80
CA PRO A 88 23.52 11.12 14.44
C PRO A 88 24.51 11.83 15.39
N HIS A 89 25.63 11.18 15.66
CA HIS A 89 26.73 11.80 16.38
C HIS A 89 27.31 12.93 15.53
N ILE A 90 27.56 14.08 16.15
CA ILE A 90 28.21 15.23 15.52
C ILE A 90 29.64 15.28 16.03
N THR A 91 30.62 15.32 15.13
CA THR A 91 32.04 15.40 15.50
C THR A 91 32.46 16.85 15.79
N ILE A 92 33.56 17.02 16.53
CA ILE A 92 34.14 18.34 16.79
C ILE A 92 34.60 19.00 15.48
N GLU A 93 35.13 18.20 14.55
CA GLU A 93 35.56 18.67 13.23
C GLU A 93 34.41 19.27 12.42
N GLU A 94 33.26 18.58 12.35
CA GLU A 94 32.04 19.10 11.71
C GLU A 94 31.59 20.42 12.35
N ARG A 95 31.72 20.53 13.68
CA ARG A 95 31.41 21.78 14.39
C ARG A 95 32.41 22.88 14.07
N LEU A 96 33.70 22.59 13.89
CA LEU A 96 34.74 23.59 13.64
C LEU A 96 34.91 23.92 12.14
N ALA A 97 34.33 23.13 11.24
CA ALA A 97 34.43 23.32 9.79
C ALA A 97 33.97 24.72 9.32
N HIS A 98 33.00 25.34 10.02
CA HIS A 98 32.53 26.68 9.69
C HIS A 98 33.61 27.79 9.85
N LEU A 99 34.68 27.53 10.59
CA LEU A 99 35.78 28.49 10.78
C LEU A 99 36.70 28.57 9.56
N LYS A 100 36.71 27.54 8.70
CA LYS A 100 37.52 27.49 7.47
C LYS A 100 37.00 28.38 6.34
N VAL A 101 35.82 28.99 6.50
CA VAL A 101 35.22 29.87 5.46
C VAL A 101 36.09 31.09 5.13
N LYS A 102 36.99 31.49 6.04
CA LYS A 102 37.92 32.61 5.86
C LYS A 102 39.37 32.19 5.57
N GLU A 103 39.65 30.91 5.35
CA GLU A 103 40.96 30.46 4.87
C GLU A 103 41.17 30.96 3.43
N ALA A 104 41.91 32.05 3.29
CA ALA A 104 42.45 32.50 2.02
C ALA A 104 43.78 31.78 1.78
N TRP A 105 44.03 31.38 0.54
CA TRP A 105 45.34 30.90 0.10
C TRP A 105 46.26 32.11 -0.08
N ASP A 106 47.50 32.03 0.39
CA ASP A 106 48.58 32.99 0.07
C ASP A 106 48.96 32.90 -1.42
#